data_AF-A0A835ZF15-F1
#
_entry.id   AF-A0A835ZF15-F1
#
_cell.length_a   1.000
_cell.length_b   1.000
_cell.length_c   1.000
_cell.angle_alpha   90.00
_cell.angle_beta   90.00
_cell.angle_gamma   90.00
#
_symmetry.space_group_name_H-M   'P 1'
#
loop_
_entity.id
_entity.type
_entity.pdbx_description
1 polymer ?
#
loop_
_entity_poly.entity_id
_entity_poly.type
_entity_poly.pdbx_seq_one_letter_code
_entity_poly.pdbx_strand_id
1 'polypeptide(L)'
;MKVLLLSVVLGLLYAGHGEAQLLLKPFSGEWKTHYIAASNKDKITENGPFHIYVRHVEFHANDTVDVDFYVKSDGECVRKQVTGEKEKTLVYHITYAGQNKVKILRLSLDTIIGSIHNVDEDGKETELVGILGKRDQISDIDYEKFKKEASDRGIPEENIMNFTDNDDCPAE
;
A
#
# COMPACT_ATOMS: atom_id res chain seq x y z
N MET A 1 -12.65 48.33 -32.04
CA MET A 1 -12.74 48.09 -30.59
C MET A 1 -14.07 47.43 -30.26
N LYS A 2 -14.06 46.13 -29.96
CA LYS A 2 -15.04 45.44 -29.11
C LYS A 2 -14.45 44.08 -28.76
N VAL A 3 -13.75 44.08 -27.63
CA VAL A 3 -13.34 42.89 -26.89
C VAL A 3 -14.61 42.27 -26.31
N LEU A 4 -14.81 40.97 -26.50
CA LEU A 4 -15.42 40.04 -25.54
C LEU A 4 -15.83 38.75 -26.25
N LEU A 5 -15.13 37.67 -25.93
CA LEU A 5 -15.61 36.30 -25.74
C LEU A 5 -14.43 35.55 -25.10
N LEU A 6 -14.17 35.85 -23.82
CA LEU A 6 -14.41 34.89 -22.74
C LEU A 6 -13.85 33.49 -23.07
N SER A 7 -12.53 33.39 -22.90
CA SER A 7 -11.87 32.31 -22.14
C SER A 7 -12.66 31.00 -22.02
N VAL A 8 -12.60 30.16 -23.06
CA VAL A 8 -12.78 28.71 -22.92
C VAL A 8 -11.48 28.13 -22.36
N VAL A 9 -11.12 28.56 -21.15
CA VAL A 9 -9.94 28.07 -20.42
C VAL A 9 -10.31 28.05 -18.95
N LEU A 10 -11.22 27.15 -18.55
CA LEU A 10 -11.26 26.53 -17.21
C LEU A 10 -12.42 25.54 -17.06
N GLY A 11 -12.65 24.68 -18.05
CA GLY A 11 -13.70 23.66 -17.99
C GLY A 11 -13.28 22.30 -17.44
N LEU A 12 -12.03 22.12 -17.00
CA LEU A 12 -11.45 20.80 -16.64
C LEU A 12 -10.79 20.73 -15.26
N LEU A 13 -10.85 21.77 -14.44
CA LEU A 13 -10.22 21.75 -13.10
C LEU A 13 -11.07 21.11 -11.99
N TYR A 14 -12.20 20.49 -12.34
CA TYR A 14 -13.00 19.69 -11.41
C TYR A 14 -13.25 18.29 -11.99
N ALA A 15 -12.18 17.55 -12.29
CA ALA A 15 -12.29 16.11 -12.18
C ALA A 15 -12.49 15.83 -10.68
N GLY A 16 -13.72 15.53 -10.31
CA GLY A 16 -14.10 15.25 -8.92
C GLY A 16 -13.20 14.18 -8.32
N HIS A 17 -12.97 14.25 -7.03
CA HIS A 17 -12.03 13.39 -6.30
C HIS A 17 -12.20 11.89 -6.68
N GLY A 18 -13.45 11.44 -6.90
CA GLY A 18 -13.80 10.08 -7.33
C GLY A 18 -13.49 9.70 -8.79
N GLU A 19 -13.43 10.64 -9.74
CA GLU A 19 -13.11 10.31 -11.15
C GLU A 19 -11.67 9.84 -11.31
N ALA A 20 -10.75 10.40 -10.53
CA ALA A 20 -9.35 9.95 -10.51
C ALA A 20 -9.20 8.56 -9.88
N GLN A 21 -10.06 8.18 -8.94
CA GLN A 21 -10.03 6.88 -8.27
C GLN A 21 -10.53 5.76 -9.21
N LEU A 22 -11.46 6.05 -10.12
CA LEU A 22 -11.91 5.10 -11.14
C LEU A 22 -10.78 4.60 -12.06
N LEU A 23 -9.72 5.40 -12.23
CA LEU A 23 -8.53 4.99 -12.98
C LEU A 23 -7.73 3.89 -12.26
N LEU A 24 -7.94 3.69 -10.97
CA LEU A 24 -7.27 2.67 -10.16
C LEU A 24 -8.00 1.33 -10.18
N LYS A 25 -9.26 1.31 -10.65
CA LYS A 25 -10.08 0.10 -10.67
C LYS A 25 -9.44 -1.11 -11.38
N PRO A 26 -8.70 -0.95 -12.50
CA PRO A 26 -7.97 -2.05 -13.15
C PRO A 26 -6.87 -2.69 -12.31
N PHE A 27 -6.40 -2.02 -11.25
CA PHE A 27 -5.41 -2.55 -10.33
C PHE A 27 -6.02 -3.29 -9.14
N SER A 28 -7.35 -3.33 -9.03
CA SER A 28 -8.04 -4.15 -8.05
C SER A 28 -7.87 -5.65 -8.35
N GLY A 29 -8.00 -6.48 -7.34
CA GLY A 29 -7.89 -7.93 -7.45
C GLY A 29 -6.94 -8.54 -6.43
N GLU A 30 -6.53 -9.77 -6.73
CA GLU A 30 -5.60 -10.53 -5.90
C GLU A 30 -4.18 -9.95 -5.95
N TRP A 31 -3.55 -9.86 -4.79
CA TRP A 31 -2.19 -9.39 -4.59
C TRP A 31 -1.50 -10.20 -3.49
N LYS A 32 -0.22 -10.54 -3.68
CA LYS A 32 0.59 -11.26 -2.68
C LYS A 32 1.66 -10.35 -2.10
N THR A 33 1.90 -10.43 -0.78
CA THR A 33 3.06 -9.80 -0.15
C THR A 33 4.34 -10.54 -0.56
N HIS A 34 5.34 -9.82 -1.05
CA HIS A 34 6.66 -10.41 -1.34
C HIS A 34 7.72 -9.96 -0.33
N TYR A 35 7.87 -8.65 -0.15
CA TYR A 35 8.84 -8.11 0.79
C TYR A 35 8.26 -6.93 1.56
N ILE A 36 8.65 -6.82 2.83
CA ILE A 36 8.39 -5.65 3.66
C ILE A 36 9.69 -5.24 4.33
N ALA A 37 9.99 -3.95 4.31
CA ALA A 37 11.07 -3.31 5.05
C ALA A 37 10.48 -2.39 6.10
N ALA A 38 11.05 -2.32 7.31
CA ALA A 38 10.59 -1.42 8.35
C ALA A 38 11.73 -0.77 9.15
N SER A 39 11.55 0.49 9.56
CA SER A 39 12.49 1.14 10.49
C SER A 39 12.53 0.45 11.85
N ASN A 40 11.42 -0.17 12.26
CA ASN A 40 11.32 -1.05 13.42
C ASN A 40 10.98 -2.47 12.97
N LYS A 41 11.99 -3.34 12.90
CA LYS A 41 11.86 -4.72 12.39
C LYS A 41 10.87 -5.56 13.19
N ASP A 42 10.73 -5.34 14.50
CA ASP A 42 9.81 -6.10 15.36
C ASP A 42 8.34 -5.97 14.93
N LYS A 43 8.00 -4.90 14.19
CA LYS A 43 6.65 -4.69 13.67
C LYS A 43 6.29 -5.63 12.51
N ILE A 44 7.29 -6.20 11.83
CA ILE A 44 7.12 -7.02 10.61
C ILE A 44 7.63 -8.46 10.78
N THR A 45 8.17 -8.82 11.95
CA THR A 45 8.47 -10.21 12.32
C THR A 45 7.22 -10.94 12.80
N GLU A 46 7.29 -12.26 12.98
CA GLU A 46 6.18 -13.05 13.51
C GLU A 46 5.63 -12.43 14.80
N ASN A 47 4.30 -12.40 14.94
CA ASN A 47 3.53 -11.68 15.98
C ASN A 47 3.54 -10.14 15.87
N GLY A 48 4.30 -9.58 14.95
CA GLY A 48 4.25 -8.17 14.60
C GLY A 48 2.96 -7.83 13.83
N PRO A 49 2.33 -6.66 14.07
CA PRO A 49 1.07 -6.30 13.43
C PRO A 49 1.21 -6.11 11.91
N PHE A 50 2.40 -5.82 11.40
CA PHE A 50 2.68 -5.65 9.98
C PHE A 50 3.35 -6.89 9.35
N HIS A 51 3.35 -8.04 10.03
CA HIS A 51 3.66 -9.33 9.41
C HIS A 51 2.45 -9.79 8.59
N ILE A 52 2.21 -9.09 7.47
CA ILE A 52 0.95 -9.15 6.72
C ILE A 52 1.08 -9.92 5.40
N TYR A 53 0.11 -10.78 5.15
CA TYR A 53 -0.06 -11.52 3.91
C TYR A 53 -1.29 -10.99 3.18
N VAL A 54 -1.09 -10.05 2.25
CA VAL A 54 -2.18 -9.48 1.46
C VAL A 54 -2.82 -10.59 0.61
N ARG A 55 -4.13 -10.47 0.41
CA ARG A 55 -4.93 -11.34 -0.46
C ARG A 55 -5.60 -10.54 -1.54
N HIS A 56 -6.32 -9.48 -1.17
CA HIS A 56 -7.08 -8.68 -2.12
C HIS A 56 -6.93 -7.19 -1.84
N VAL A 57 -6.89 -6.39 -2.91
CA VAL A 57 -6.97 -4.93 -2.85
C VAL A 57 -8.09 -4.49 -3.78
N GLU A 58 -9.06 -3.73 -3.29
CA GLU A 58 -10.19 -3.23 -4.10
C GLU A 58 -10.25 -1.70 -4.06
N PHE A 59 -10.14 -1.06 -5.23
CA PHE A 59 -10.29 0.39 -5.35
C PHE A 59 -11.73 0.76 -5.74
N HIS A 60 -12.37 1.60 -4.94
CA HIS A 60 -13.78 1.94 -5.09
C HIS A 60 -14.01 3.33 -5.66
N ALA A 61 -15.15 3.55 -6.31
CA ALA A 61 -15.50 4.86 -6.88
C ALA A 61 -15.76 5.95 -5.81
N ASN A 62 -16.04 5.57 -4.56
CA ASN A 62 -16.29 6.46 -3.43
C ASN A 62 -15.00 6.90 -2.71
N ASP A 63 -13.86 6.92 -3.41
CA ASP A 63 -12.56 7.33 -2.86
C ASP A 63 -12.05 6.48 -1.69
N THR A 64 -12.46 5.22 -1.63
CA THR A 64 -11.93 4.25 -0.67
C THR A 64 -11.12 3.14 -1.34
N VAL A 65 -10.33 2.44 -0.53
CA VAL A 65 -9.63 1.20 -0.91
C VAL A 65 -9.83 0.17 0.19
N ASP A 66 -10.32 -1.02 -0.14
CA ASP A 66 -10.36 -2.12 0.81
C ASP A 66 -9.12 -3.00 0.63
N VAL A 67 -8.56 -3.45 1.75
CA VAL A 67 -7.43 -4.38 1.77
C VAL A 67 -7.80 -5.55 2.66
N ASP A 68 -7.75 -6.75 2.09
CA ASP A 68 -7.90 -8.02 2.79
C ASP A 68 -6.53 -8.67 2.93
N PHE A 69 -6.22 -9.14 4.13
CA PHE A 69 -4.95 -9.73 4.45
C PHE A 69 -5.04 -10.64 5.67
N TYR A 70 -4.08 -11.55 5.80
CA TYR A 70 -3.83 -12.28 7.04
C TYR A 70 -2.71 -11.64 7.83
N VAL A 71 -2.81 -11.73 9.15
CA VAL A 71 -1.69 -11.51 10.07
C VAL A 71 -1.44 -12.82 10.78
N LYS A 72 -0.17 -13.19 10.94
CA LYS A 72 0.20 -14.39 11.68
C LYS A 72 0.48 -14.03 13.13
N SER A 73 -0.36 -14.55 14.03
CA SER A 73 -0.24 -14.37 15.48
C SER A 73 -0.20 -15.73 16.14
N ASP A 74 0.87 -16.02 16.87
CA ASP A 74 1.12 -17.29 17.56
C ASP A 74 0.98 -18.51 16.64
N GLY A 75 1.45 -18.37 15.38
CA GLY A 75 1.35 -19.40 14.35
C GLY A 75 -0.01 -19.50 13.66
N GLU A 76 -1.03 -18.78 14.12
CA GLU A 76 -2.37 -18.78 13.54
C GLU A 76 -2.57 -17.63 12.55
N CYS A 77 -3.20 -17.93 11.41
CA CYS A 77 -3.56 -16.95 10.39
C CYS A 77 -4.90 -16.28 10.73
N VAL A 78 -4.84 -15.01 11.11
CA VAL A 78 -6.02 -14.22 11.44
C VAL A 78 -6.35 -13.28 10.28
N ARG A 79 -7.49 -13.51 9.62
CA ARG A 79 -7.97 -12.63 8.54
C ARG A 79 -8.35 -11.26 9.09
N LYS A 80 -7.96 -10.22 8.36
CA LYS A 80 -8.27 -8.82 8.62
C LYS A 80 -8.74 -8.18 7.33
N GLN A 81 -9.71 -7.28 7.45
CA GLN A 81 -10.15 -6.41 6.38
C GLN A 81 -10.13 -4.99 6.90
N VAL A 82 -9.53 -4.08 6.15
CA VAL A 82 -9.45 -2.66 6.49
C VAL A 82 -9.87 -1.83 5.29
N THR A 83 -10.50 -0.70 5.55
CA THR A 83 -10.85 0.29 4.53
C THR A 83 -9.95 1.51 4.72
N GLY A 84 -9.30 1.89 3.64
CA GLY A 84 -8.52 3.12 3.53
C GLY A 84 -9.34 4.23 2.92
N GLU A 85 -9.30 5.40 3.55
CA GLU A 85 -9.94 6.62 3.04
C GLU A 85 -8.90 7.46 2.32
N LYS A 86 -9.19 7.89 1.09
CA LYS A 86 -8.27 8.73 0.33
C LYS A 86 -8.12 10.11 0.96
N GLU A 87 -6.87 10.50 1.19
CA GLU A 87 -6.50 11.87 1.53
C GLU A 87 -6.25 12.70 0.27
N LYS A 88 -5.55 12.10 -0.70
CA LYS A 88 -5.20 12.66 -2.00
C LYS A 88 -4.83 11.53 -2.96
N THR A 89 -4.59 11.86 -4.23
CA THR A 89 -4.18 10.88 -5.25
C THR A 89 -3.07 9.96 -4.73
N LEU A 90 -3.34 8.64 -4.73
CA LEU A 90 -2.43 7.58 -4.28
C LEU A 90 -2.00 7.65 -2.80
N VAL A 91 -2.73 8.39 -1.96
CA VAL A 91 -2.47 8.48 -0.52
C VAL A 91 -3.75 8.23 0.27
N TYR A 92 -3.67 7.29 1.22
CA TYR A 92 -4.80 6.81 1.99
C TYR A 92 -4.49 6.82 3.49
N HIS A 93 -5.52 7.06 4.28
CA HIS A 93 -5.52 6.86 5.73
C HIS A 93 -6.18 5.53 6.05
N ILE A 94 -5.51 4.69 6.83
CA ILE A 94 -6.03 3.39 7.28
C ILE A 94 -5.88 3.31 8.81
N THR A 95 -6.95 2.95 9.52
CA THR A 95 -6.88 2.65 10.96
C THR A 95 -6.66 1.15 11.15
N TYR A 96 -5.45 0.78 11.59
CA TYR A 96 -5.04 -0.60 11.87
C TYR A 96 -3.75 -0.58 12.70
N ALA A 97 -3.73 -1.21 13.88
CA ALA A 97 -2.58 -1.15 14.81
C ALA A 97 -2.07 0.31 15.01
N GLY A 98 -3.02 1.23 15.22
CA GLY A 98 -2.79 2.67 15.18
C GLY A 98 -3.25 3.34 13.88
N GLN A 99 -2.66 4.49 13.59
CA GLN A 99 -2.98 5.32 12.43
C GLN A 99 -1.92 5.15 11.34
N ASN A 100 -2.36 4.91 10.11
CA ASN A 100 -1.48 4.67 8.98
C ASN A 100 -1.73 5.68 7.88
N LYS A 101 -0.65 6.28 7.37
CA LYS A 101 -0.66 7.03 6.12
C LYS A 101 0.06 6.22 5.05
N VAL A 102 -0.72 5.63 4.16
CA VAL A 102 -0.23 4.79 3.06
C VAL A 102 -0.06 5.65 1.82
N LYS A 103 1.09 5.52 1.14
CA LYS A 103 1.37 6.17 -0.14
C LYS A 103 1.75 5.09 -1.15
N ILE A 104 1.01 5.00 -2.26
CA ILE A 104 1.40 4.14 -3.38
C ILE A 104 2.49 4.89 -4.17
N LEU A 105 3.70 4.35 -4.16
CA LEU A 105 4.89 4.94 -4.78
C LEU A 105 5.01 4.52 -6.23
N ARG A 106 4.69 3.26 -6.51
CA ARG A 106 4.63 2.71 -7.87
C ARG A 106 3.47 1.74 -7.99
N LEU A 107 2.84 1.79 -9.17
CA LEU A 107 1.67 1.01 -9.50
C LEU A 107 1.80 0.52 -10.95
N SER A 108 1.81 -0.79 -11.13
CA SER A 108 1.79 -1.46 -12.44
C SER A 108 0.74 -2.58 -12.40
N LEU A 109 0.49 -3.21 -13.55
CA LEU A 109 -0.49 -4.31 -13.62
C LEU A 109 -0.09 -5.53 -12.76
N ASP A 110 1.21 -5.70 -12.51
CA ASP A 110 1.77 -6.88 -11.83
C ASP A 110 2.42 -6.58 -10.47
N THR A 111 2.72 -5.30 -10.18
CA THR A 111 3.50 -4.89 -8.99
C THR A 111 2.94 -3.62 -8.35
N ILE A 112 2.84 -3.60 -7.03
CA ILE A 112 2.59 -2.39 -6.21
C ILE A 112 3.78 -2.19 -5.27
N ILE A 113 4.31 -0.97 -5.20
CA ILE A 113 5.24 -0.56 -4.14
C ILE A 113 4.57 0.57 -3.36
N GLY A 114 4.41 0.37 -2.05
CA GLY A 114 3.82 1.36 -1.15
C GLY A 114 4.73 1.65 0.04
N SER A 115 4.64 2.88 0.57
CA SER A 115 5.18 3.19 1.90
C SER A 115 4.05 3.43 2.89
N ILE A 116 4.28 3.06 4.14
CA ILE A 116 3.36 3.26 5.25
C ILE A 116 4.10 4.01 6.34
N HIS A 117 3.57 5.16 6.74
CA HIS A 117 3.94 5.80 8.00
C HIS A 117 2.89 5.41 9.04
N ASN A 118 3.29 4.59 10.02
CA ASN A 118 2.44 4.12 11.12
C ASN A 118 2.76 4.90 12.39
N VAL A 119 1.73 5.30 13.13
CA VAL A 119 1.81 5.79 14.50
C VAL A 119 0.94 4.87 15.36
N ASP A 120 1.55 4.10 16.24
CA ASP A 120 0.81 3.16 17.09
C ASP A 120 0.11 3.86 18.27
N GLU A 121 -0.59 3.07 19.09
CA GLU A 121 -1.38 3.57 20.23
C GLU A 121 -0.52 4.26 21.29
N ASP A 122 0.76 3.90 21.40
CA ASP A 122 1.73 4.53 22.29
C ASP A 122 2.40 5.76 21.67
N GLY A 123 2.00 6.14 20.44
CA GLY A 123 2.57 7.25 19.69
C GLY A 123 3.93 6.93 19.07
N LYS A 124 4.35 5.65 19.03
CA LYS A 124 5.61 5.25 18.41
C LYS A 124 5.44 5.20 16.90
N GLU A 125 6.33 5.88 16.20
CA GLU A 125 6.34 5.93 14.74
C GLU A 125 7.13 4.76 14.14
N THR A 126 6.63 4.20 13.03
CA THR A 126 7.33 3.22 12.21
C THR A 126 7.16 3.56 10.74
N GLU A 127 8.27 3.62 10.00
CA GLU A 127 8.27 3.74 8.54
C GLU A 127 8.38 2.35 7.93
N LEU A 128 7.51 2.04 6.98
CA LEU A 128 7.52 0.78 6.25
C LEU A 128 7.53 1.03 4.74
N VAL A 129 8.12 0.09 4.01
CA VAL A 129 7.95 -0.05 2.57
C VAL A 129 7.57 -1.49 2.29
N GLY A 130 6.52 -1.70 1.49
CA GLY A 130 6.07 -3.02 1.05
C GLY A 130 6.05 -3.12 -0.46
N ILE A 131 6.31 -4.32 -0.97
CA ILE A 131 6.11 -4.67 -2.38
C ILE A 131 5.16 -5.85 -2.49
N LEU A 132 4.11 -5.65 -3.27
CA LEU A 132 3.11 -6.65 -3.62
C LEU A 132 3.27 -7.06 -5.08
N GLY A 133 2.95 -8.31 -5.38
CA GLY A 133 3.01 -8.87 -6.72
C GLY A 133 1.84 -9.79 -7.01
N LYS A 134 1.38 -9.82 -8.27
CA LYS A 134 0.37 -10.79 -8.73
C LYS A 134 0.97 -12.16 -9.06
N ARG A 135 2.28 -12.19 -9.39
CA ARG A 135 3.03 -13.42 -9.69
C ARG A 135 3.72 -13.93 -8.43
N ASP A 136 4.18 -15.17 -8.50
CA ASP A 136 4.93 -15.82 -7.40
C ASP A 136 6.36 -15.27 -7.25
N GLN A 137 6.85 -14.48 -8.22
CA GLN A 137 8.15 -13.83 -8.15
C GLN A 137 8.08 -12.37 -8.59
N ILE A 138 8.86 -11.52 -7.93
CA ILE A 138 9.13 -10.14 -8.34
C ILE A 138 10.37 -10.12 -9.24
N SER A 139 10.36 -9.26 -10.26
CA SER A 139 11.55 -9.05 -11.11
C SER A 139 12.68 -8.34 -10.35
N ASP A 140 13.94 -8.61 -10.70
CA ASP A 140 15.09 -7.93 -10.11
C ASP A 140 14.97 -6.41 -10.18
N ILE A 141 14.45 -5.89 -11.29
CA ILE A 141 14.24 -4.45 -11.50
C ILE A 141 13.27 -3.87 -10.45
N ASP A 142 12.18 -4.57 -10.17
CA ASP A 142 11.18 -4.13 -9.19
C ASP A 142 11.66 -4.32 -7.75
N TYR A 143 12.46 -5.35 -7.50
CA TYR A 143 13.13 -5.56 -6.22
C TYR A 143 14.16 -4.46 -5.90
N GLU A 144 15.03 -4.10 -6.85
CA GLU A 144 16.00 -3.00 -6.68
C GLU A 144 15.30 -1.66 -6.45
N LYS A 145 14.20 -1.43 -7.18
CA LYS A 145 13.28 -0.32 -6.98
C LYS A 145 12.74 -0.29 -5.54
N PHE A 146 12.26 -1.42 -5.03
CA PHE A 146 11.77 -1.54 -3.65
C PHE A 146 12.88 -1.22 -2.63
N LYS A 147 14.07 -1.81 -2.77
CA LYS A 147 15.22 -1.53 -1.89
C LYS A 147 15.60 -0.06 -1.90
N LYS A 148 15.57 0.57 -3.07
CA LYS A 148 15.81 2.01 -3.18
C LYS A 148 14.80 2.83 -2.38
N GLU A 149 13.51 2.52 -2.45
CA GLU A 149 12.48 3.23 -1.67
C GLU A 149 12.68 3.06 -0.15
N ALA A 150 13.10 1.87 0.29
CA ALA A 150 13.43 1.60 1.68
C ALA A 150 14.67 2.40 2.13
N SER A 151 15.75 2.36 1.34
CA SER A 151 16.99 3.09 1.61
C SER A 151 16.78 4.61 1.63
N ASP A 152 15.99 5.16 0.69
CA ASP A 152 15.68 6.60 0.63
C ASP A 152 14.90 7.07 1.88
N ARG A 153 14.29 6.12 2.64
CA ARG A 153 13.60 6.36 3.93
C ARG A 153 14.45 5.99 5.15
N GLY A 154 15.72 5.67 4.95
CA GLY A 154 16.63 5.30 6.04
C GLY A 154 16.36 3.93 6.65
N ILE A 155 15.60 3.06 5.96
CA ILE A 155 15.38 1.68 6.38
C ILE A 155 16.56 0.84 5.87
N PRO A 156 17.32 0.18 6.76
CA PRO A 156 18.49 -0.56 6.35
C PRO A 156 18.11 -1.93 5.76
N GLU A 157 18.95 -2.49 4.88
CA GLU A 157 18.63 -3.72 4.14
C GLU A 157 18.42 -4.93 5.07
N GLU A 158 19.11 -5.00 6.22
CA GLU A 158 18.93 -6.05 7.22
C GLU A 158 17.52 -6.09 7.85
N ASN A 159 16.74 -5.00 7.69
CA ASN A 159 15.35 -4.92 8.12
C ASN A 159 14.36 -5.28 7.02
N ILE A 160 14.82 -5.78 5.86
CA ILE A 160 13.96 -6.36 4.84
C ILE A 160 13.62 -7.79 5.23
N MET A 161 12.34 -8.14 5.13
CA MET A 161 11.84 -9.50 5.30
C MET A 161 11.20 -10.01 4.01
N ASN A 162 11.47 -11.28 3.71
CA ASN A 162 10.87 -12.04 2.61
C ASN A 162 9.63 -12.79 3.12
N PHE A 163 8.52 -12.63 2.42
CA PHE A 163 7.22 -13.25 2.72
C PHE A 163 6.82 -14.34 1.71
N THR A 164 7.55 -14.48 0.60
CA THR A 164 7.19 -15.41 -0.49
C THR A 164 7.24 -16.87 -0.05
N ASP A 165 8.19 -17.24 0.81
CA ASP A 165 8.43 -18.64 1.19
C ASP A 165 7.74 -19.06 2.50
N ASN A 166 7.13 -18.12 3.22
CA ASN A 166 6.58 -18.35 4.57
C ASN A 166 5.08 -18.07 4.69
N ASP A 167 4.40 -17.81 3.57
CA ASP A 167 2.95 -17.67 3.53
C ASP A 167 2.27 -19.05 3.52
N ASP A 168 1.92 -19.53 4.70
CA ASP A 168 1.12 -20.75 4.93
C ASP A 168 -0.33 -20.44 5.29
N CYS A 169 -0.76 -19.17 5.15
CA CYS A 169 -2.14 -18.76 5.38
C CYS A 169 -3.03 -19.18 4.20
N PRO A 170 -4.34 -19.42 4.43
CA PRO A 170 -5.25 -19.84 3.38
C PRO A 170 -5.17 -18.95 2.13
N ALA A 171 -5.14 -19.59 0.96
CA ALA A 171 -5.35 -18.91 -0.31
C ALA A 171 -6.83 -18.47 -0.44
N GLU A 172 -7.09 -17.51 -1.33
CA GLU A 172 -8.46 -17.19 -1.77
C GLU A 172 -9.02 -18.23 -2.74
#